data_AF-A0A972MLY4-F1
#
_entry.id   AF-A0A972MLY4-F1
#
_cell.length_a   1.000
_cell.length_b   1.000
_cell.length_c   1.000
_cell.angle_alpha   90.00
_cell.angle_beta   90.00
_cell.angle_gamma   90.00
#
_symmetry.space_group_name_H-M   'P 1'
#
loop_
_entity.id
_entity.type
_entity.pdbx_description
1 polymer ?
#
loop_
_entity_poly.entity_id
_entity_poly.type
_entity_poly.pdbx_seq_one_letter_code
_entity_poly.pdbx_strand_id
1 'polypeptide(L)'
;CPKEGVFIGFPIDRDLVNSLGRFDCRNQICHLIEYTLTSYNIPADCNPYTKKLLRNRKPVLDCVADFKIKYWLDTDLNGKIDIESTESFKDSNEDGALDSSGLFADINSDGVITSDELRKQLKLITIYLLVQEGKYDPEFTFDNSLGYLEIDNIKLKLPKDYEHYRWKVLKITIKPINL
;
A
#
# COMPACT_ATOMS: atom_id res chain seq x y z
N CYS A 1 -15.40 4.48 15.51
CA CYS A 1 -15.12 3.45 14.49
C CYS A 1 -15.28 4.22 13.21
N PRO A 2 -14.22 4.32 12.39
CA PRO A 2 -14.30 5.03 11.15
C PRO A 2 -15.50 4.47 10.38
N LYS A 3 -16.40 5.37 9.99
CA LYS A 3 -17.62 5.00 9.29
C LYS A 3 -17.35 4.78 7.80
N GLU A 4 -16.20 5.27 7.33
CA GLU A 4 -15.83 5.41 5.93
C GLU A 4 -14.31 5.16 5.80
N GLY A 5 -13.88 4.51 4.71
CA GLY A 5 -12.47 4.24 4.36
C GLY A 5 -11.98 2.80 4.60
N VAL A 6 -10.87 2.44 3.94
CA VAL A 6 -10.24 1.11 4.02
C VAL A 6 -9.07 1.12 5.00
N PHE A 7 -9.22 0.40 6.12
CA PHE A 7 -8.22 0.33 7.17
C PHE A 7 -7.62 -1.07 7.25
N ILE A 8 -6.34 -1.17 6.89
CA ILE A 8 -5.55 -2.42 6.94
C ILE A 8 -5.00 -2.64 8.36
N GLY A 9 -5.80 -2.33 9.37
CA GLY A 9 -5.44 -2.43 10.78
C GLY A 9 -6.21 -1.42 11.60
N PHE A 10 -7.03 -1.92 12.52
CA PHE A 10 -7.77 -1.09 13.45
C PHE A 10 -7.50 -1.60 14.86
N PRO A 11 -6.73 -0.88 15.71
CA PRO A 11 -6.53 -1.29 17.09
C PRO A 11 -7.86 -1.13 17.82
N ILE A 12 -8.53 -2.26 18.05
CA ILE A 12 -9.75 -2.33 18.82
C ILE A 12 -9.38 -2.59 20.29
N ASP A 13 -9.61 -1.61 21.14
CA ASP A 13 -9.65 -1.80 22.60
C ASP A 13 -10.97 -2.48 22.99
N ARG A 14 -10.89 -3.74 23.44
CA ARG A 14 -12.04 -4.58 23.84
C ARG A 14 -12.64 -4.23 25.19
N ASP A 15 -11.99 -3.36 25.95
CA ASP A 15 -12.48 -2.92 27.24
C ASP A 15 -13.39 -1.70 27.12
N LEU A 16 -13.44 -1.06 25.94
CA LEU A 16 -14.32 0.06 25.62
C LEU A 16 -15.68 -0.43 25.09
N VAL A 17 -16.53 -0.89 26.00
CA VAL A 17 -17.96 -1.15 25.76
C VAL A 17 -18.81 0.00 26.33
N ASN A 18 -19.86 0.40 25.61
CA ASN A 18 -20.84 1.35 26.13
C ASN A 18 -21.70 0.71 27.23
N SER A 19 -22.56 1.52 27.84
CA SER A 19 -23.50 1.09 28.90
C SER A 19 -24.48 -0.03 28.50
N LEU A 20 -24.53 -0.42 27.22
CA LEU A 20 -25.34 -1.52 26.70
C LEU A 20 -24.50 -2.79 26.46
N GLY A 21 -23.23 -2.81 26.89
CA GLY A 21 -22.31 -3.92 26.62
C GLY A 21 -21.93 -4.03 25.15
N ARG A 22 -22.23 -3.01 24.33
CA ARG A 22 -21.88 -2.98 22.91
C ARG A 22 -20.57 -2.23 22.73
N PHE A 23 -19.80 -2.66 21.76
CA PHE A 23 -18.54 -2.03 21.38
C PHE A 23 -18.71 -0.53 21.13
N ASP A 24 -17.90 0.32 21.80
CA ASP A 24 -17.93 1.77 21.63
C ASP A 24 -16.59 2.30 21.15
N CYS A 25 -16.52 2.50 19.84
CA CYS A 25 -15.35 3.04 19.18
C CYS A 25 -15.30 4.58 19.19
N ARG A 26 -16.17 5.29 19.94
CA ARG A 26 -16.13 6.77 20.04
C ARG A 26 -14.96 7.27 20.88
N ASN A 27 -14.51 6.46 21.84
CA ASN A 27 -13.42 6.78 22.77
C ASN A 27 -12.08 6.10 22.39
N GLN A 28 -12.02 5.42 21.24
CA GLN A 28 -10.80 4.80 20.75
C GLN A 28 -9.95 5.81 19.96
N ILE A 29 -8.68 5.93 20.33
CA ILE A 29 -7.71 6.70 19.56
C ILE A 29 -7.34 5.87 18.32
N CYS A 30 -7.80 6.33 17.16
CA CYS A 30 -7.48 5.69 15.89
C CYS A 30 -6.20 6.31 15.34
N HIS A 31 -5.14 5.51 15.20
CA HIS A 31 -3.92 5.96 14.52
C HIS A 31 -3.97 5.57 13.05
N LEU A 32 -4.29 6.54 12.19
CA LEU A 32 -4.11 6.39 10.75
C LEU A 32 -2.62 6.51 10.40
N ILE A 33 -2.09 5.53 9.68
CA ILE A 33 -0.78 5.61 9.05
C ILE A 33 -1.00 5.75 7.55
N GLU A 34 -0.77 6.95 7.04
CA GLU A 34 -0.91 7.30 5.64
C GLU A 34 0.48 7.40 4.99
N TYR A 35 0.63 6.76 3.82
CA TYR A 35 1.79 6.89 2.96
C TYR A 35 1.42 7.66 1.70
N THR A 36 2.16 8.73 1.42
CA THR A 36 1.90 9.60 0.26
C THR A 36 3.19 9.90 -0.49
N LEU A 37 3.12 9.98 -1.82
CA LEU A 37 4.22 10.48 -2.64
C LEU A 37 4.02 11.98 -2.93
N THR A 38 5.07 12.77 -2.76
CA THR A 38 5.07 14.20 -3.12
C THR A 38 6.21 14.56 -4.06
N SER A 39 5.95 15.49 -4.98
CA SER A 39 6.96 16.07 -5.87
C SER A 39 7.55 17.39 -5.34
N TYR A 40 7.19 17.80 -4.13
CA TYR A 40 7.64 19.07 -3.54
C TYR A 40 8.93 18.93 -2.73
N ASN A 41 9.87 19.88 -2.86
CA ASN A 41 11.17 19.88 -2.16
C ASN A 41 11.98 18.58 -2.34
N ILE A 42 12.01 18.04 -3.55
CA ILE A 42 12.87 16.89 -3.88
C ILE A 42 14.34 17.33 -3.76
N PRO A 43 15.22 16.57 -3.09
CA PRO A 43 16.65 16.88 -3.03
C PRO A 43 17.26 17.05 -4.42
N ALA A 44 18.16 18.03 -4.58
CA ALA A 44 18.80 18.32 -5.87
C ALA A 44 19.65 17.15 -6.42
N ASP A 45 20.06 16.23 -5.55
CA ASP A 45 20.78 15.02 -5.93
C ASP A 45 19.87 13.93 -6.53
N CYS A 46 18.54 14.04 -6.36
CA CYS A 46 17.58 13.13 -6.97
C CYS A 46 17.31 13.51 -8.43
N ASN A 47 16.95 12.52 -9.24
CA ASN A 47 16.35 12.73 -10.54
C ASN A 47 15.06 13.59 -10.38
N PRO A 48 14.87 14.65 -11.19
CA PRO A 48 13.77 15.61 -11.03
C PRO A 48 12.36 15.01 -11.13
N TYR A 49 12.22 13.83 -11.74
CA TYR A 49 10.93 13.15 -11.94
C TYR A 49 10.64 12.10 -10.86
N THR A 50 11.48 12.01 -9.83
CA THR A 50 11.22 11.21 -8.65
C THR A 50 10.32 11.94 -7.65
N LYS A 51 10.01 11.28 -6.53
CA LYS A 51 9.14 11.78 -5.47
C LYS A 51 9.73 11.46 -4.11
N LYS A 52 9.21 12.11 -3.08
CA LYS A 52 9.46 11.74 -1.68
C LYS A 52 8.31 10.93 -1.14
N LEU A 53 8.62 9.81 -0.53
CA LEU A 53 7.68 9.03 0.26
C LEU A 53 7.58 9.63 1.65
N LEU A 54 6.36 10.04 2.00
CA LEU A 54 6.03 10.53 3.32
C LEU A 54 5.23 9.49 4.08
N ARG A 55 5.46 9.39 5.39
CA ARG A 55 4.60 8.69 6.35
C ARG A 55 4.04 9.72 7.31
N ASN A 56 2.71 9.87 7.33
CA ASN A 56 2.04 10.89 8.13
C ASN A 56 2.68 12.28 7.94
N ARG A 57 2.87 12.66 6.68
CA ARG A 57 3.49 13.93 6.23
C ARG A 57 4.97 14.13 6.62
N LYS A 58 5.62 13.13 7.21
CA LYS A 58 7.07 13.16 7.51
C LYS A 58 7.84 12.37 6.46
N PRO A 59 8.98 12.87 5.96
CA PRO A 59 9.77 12.16 4.97
C PRO A 59 10.29 10.84 5.54
N VAL A 60 10.18 9.78 4.75
CA VAL A 60 10.75 8.44 5.04
C VAL A 60 11.84 8.11 4.05
N LEU A 61 11.60 8.40 2.78
CA LEU A 61 12.51 8.06 1.70
C LEU A 61 12.41 9.07 0.56
N ASP A 62 13.56 9.49 0.06
CA ASP A 62 13.67 10.40 -1.09
C ASP A 62 13.96 9.62 -2.37
N CYS A 63 13.88 10.32 -3.51
CA CYS A 63 14.20 9.80 -4.84
C CYS A 63 13.42 8.52 -5.26
N VAL A 64 12.14 8.41 -4.86
CA VAL A 64 11.25 7.30 -5.22
C VAL A 64 10.62 7.55 -6.59
N ALA A 65 10.88 6.66 -7.55
CA ALA A 65 10.31 6.75 -8.90
C ALA A 65 8.93 6.10 -9.01
N ASP A 66 8.74 4.94 -8.38
CA ASP A 66 7.49 4.20 -8.42
C ASP A 66 7.22 3.48 -7.09
N PHE A 67 5.95 3.33 -6.74
CA PHE A 67 5.50 2.69 -5.50
C PHE A 67 4.25 1.85 -5.81
N LYS A 68 4.39 0.53 -5.65
CA LYS A 68 3.32 -0.43 -5.87
C LYS A 68 3.13 -1.31 -4.64
N ILE A 69 1.89 -1.73 -4.43
CA ILE A 69 1.51 -2.62 -3.34
C ILE A 69 0.83 -3.83 -3.98
N LYS A 70 1.17 -5.02 -3.47
CA LYS A 70 0.58 -6.29 -3.83
C LYS A 70 -0.05 -6.92 -2.60
N TYR A 71 -1.29 -7.36 -2.72
CA TYR A 71 -2.04 -8.03 -1.66
C TYR A 71 -2.16 -9.51 -1.97
N TRP A 72 -2.05 -10.33 -0.93
CA TRP A 72 -2.18 -11.78 -1.01
C TRP A 72 -3.37 -12.21 -0.15
N LEU A 73 -4.37 -12.80 -0.80
CA LEU A 73 -5.70 -13.01 -0.25
C LEU A 73 -6.07 -14.50 -0.24
N ASP A 74 -6.67 -14.93 0.87
CA ASP A 74 -7.31 -16.24 1.11
C ASP A 74 -8.82 -16.04 0.99
N THR A 75 -9.33 -16.17 -0.23
CA THR A 75 -10.72 -15.83 -0.58
C THR A 75 -11.73 -16.87 -0.12
N ASP A 76 -11.31 -18.11 0.12
CA ASP A 76 -12.19 -19.19 0.60
C ASP A 76 -11.98 -19.54 2.08
N LEU A 77 -11.06 -18.84 2.76
CA LEU A 77 -10.69 -19.05 4.17
C LEU A 77 -10.12 -20.44 4.48
N ASN A 78 -9.56 -21.13 3.49
CA ASN A 78 -8.90 -22.43 3.70
C ASN A 78 -7.50 -22.30 4.34
N GLY A 79 -7.02 -21.07 4.57
CA GLY A 79 -5.73 -20.77 5.16
C GLY A 79 -4.57 -20.67 4.16
N LYS A 80 -4.85 -20.78 2.86
CA LYS A 80 -3.89 -20.61 1.75
C LYS A 80 -4.22 -19.33 0.99
N ILE A 81 -3.28 -18.90 0.15
CA ILE A 81 -3.50 -17.74 -0.70
C ILE A 81 -4.10 -18.25 -2.02
N ASP A 82 -5.22 -17.66 -2.40
CA ASP A 82 -5.92 -17.94 -3.65
C ASP A 82 -5.62 -16.87 -4.71
N ILE A 83 -5.53 -15.60 -4.28
CA ILE A 83 -5.40 -14.44 -5.17
C ILE A 83 -4.21 -13.58 -4.78
N GLU A 84 -3.49 -13.14 -5.80
CA GLU A 84 -2.45 -12.13 -5.76
C GLU A 84 -2.89 -10.91 -6.58
N SER A 85 -3.04 -9.74 -5.96
CA SER A 85 -3.56 -8.55 -6.65
C SER A 85 -2.70 -7.31 -6.46
N THR A 86 -2.62 -6.48 -7.49
CA THR A 86 -1.75 -5.30 -7.56
C THR A 86 -2.57 -4.05 -7.84
N GLU A 87 -3.57 -3.77 -6.99
CA GLU A 87 -4.45 -2.62 -7.20
C GLU A 87 -4.51 -1.70 -6.00
N SER A 88 -4.91 -0.46 -6.26
CA SER A 88 -5.27 0.50 -5.22
C SER A 88 -6.70 0.23 -4.79
N PHE A 89 -6.93 0.02 -3.51
CA PHE A 89 -8.28 0.01 -2.95
C PHE A 89 -8.93 1.37 -3.18
N LYS A 90 -10.04 1.38 -3.91
CA LYS A 90 -10.87 2.56 -4.08
C LYS A 90 -12.26 2.21 -3.58
N ASP A 91 -12.69 2.90 -2.55
CA ASP A 91 -14.09 3.16 -2.29
C ASP A 91 -14.44 4.33 -3.22
N SER A 92 -15.18 4.05 -4.30
CA SER A 92 -15.48 5.03 -5.35
C SER A 92 -16.75 5.82 -5.06
N ASN A 93 -17.53 5.39 -4.08
CA ASN A 93 -18.82 5.96 -3.71
C ASN A 93 -18.83 6.56 -2.28
N GLU A 94 -17.71 6.49 -1.55
CA GLU A 94 -17.49 7.03 -0.20
C GLU A 94 -18.49 6.47 0.84
N ASP A 95 -19.05 5.28 0.61
CA ASP A 95 -20.03 4.67 1.50
C ASP A 95 -19.40 3.80 2.61
N GLY A 96 -18.06 3.68 2.61
CA GLY A 96 -17.31 2.86 3.55
C GLY A 96 -17.28 1.37 3.20
N ALA A 97 -17.92 0.95 2.11
CA ALA A 97 -17.75 -0.33 1.46
C ALA A 97 -16.74 -0.22 0.32
N LEU A 98 -16.00 -1.30 0.08
CA LEU A 98 -15.08 -1.36 -1.05
C LEU A 98 -15.87 -1.61 -2.33
N ASP A 99 -15.81 -0.66 -3.26
CA ASP A 99 -16.21 -0.87 -4.66
C ASP A 99 -15.18 -1.74 -5.42
N SER A 100 -14.47 -2.63 -4.71
CA SER A 100 -13.56 -3.59 -5.32
C SER A 100 -14.38 -4.67 -6.00
N SER A 101 -14.84 -4.38 -7.20
CA SER A 101 -15.39 -5.37 -8.11
C SER A 101 -14.26 -6.33 -8.52
N GLY A 102 -14.03 -7.35 -7.69
CA GLY A 102 -13.29 -8.57 -8.07
C GLY A 102 -12.01 -8.92 -7.29
N LEU A 103 -11.65 -8.25 -6.20
CA LEU A 103 -10.44 -8.60 -5.45
C LEU A 103 -10.69 -9.38 -4.15
N PHE A 104 -11.70 -9.00 -3.38
CA PHE A 104 -12.10 -9.72 -2.17
C PHE A 104 -13.36 -10.53 -2.45
N ALA A 105 -13.42 -11.73 -1.90
CA ALA A 105 -14.62 -12.52 -1.93
C ALA A 105 -15.59 -12.02 -0.86
N ASP A 106 -16.87 -11.89 -1.22
CA ASP A 106 -17.94 -11.88 -0.23
C ASP A 106 -18.06 -13.31 0.31
N ILE A 107 -17.50 -13.53 1.50
CA ILE A 107 -17.38 -14.86 2.10
C ILE A 107 -18.68 -15.31 2.80
N ASN A 108 -19.62 -14.40 3.03
CA ASN A 108 -20.89 -14.68 3.68
C ASN A 108 -22.09 -14.64 2.70
N SER A 109 -21.86 -14.16 1.47
CA SER A 109 -22.83 -14.04 0.37
C SER A 109 -24.01 -13.09 0.68
N ASP A 110 -23.80 -12.06 1.50
CA ASP A 110 -24.79 -11.02 1.81
C ASP A 110 -24.79 -9.85 0.82
N GLY A 111 -23.86 -9.86 -0.16
CA GLY A 111 -23.70 -8.85 -1.19
C GLY A 111 -22.87 -7.64 -0.76
N VAL A 112 -22.27 -7.65 0.43
CA VAL A 112 -21.51 -6.54 1.01
C VAL A 112 -20.16 -7.02 1.54
N ILE A 113 -19.06 -6.52 0.99
CA ILE A 113 -17.73 -6.83 1.50
C ILE A 113 -17.42 -5.92 2.70
N THR A 114 -17.37 -6.52 3.88
CA THR A 114 -17.08 -5.81 5.13
C THR A 114 -15.58 -5.78 5.44
N SER A 115 -15.18 -4.84 6.31
CA SER A 115 -13.79 -4.80 6.82
C SER A 115 -13.38 -6.09 7.53
N ASP A 116 -14.29 -6.78 8.21
CA ASP A 116 -13.97 -8.05 8.90
C ASP A 116 -13.66 -9.18 7.92
N GLU A 117 -14.32 -9.21 6.78
CA GLU A 117 -14.07 -10.18 5.72
C GLU A 117 -12.74 -9.90 5.04
N LEU A 118 -12.44 -8.63 4.77
CA LEU A 118 -11.14 -8.20 4.25
C LEU A 118 -9.99 -8.63 5.18
N ARG A 119 -10.13 -8.45 6.50
CA ARG A 119 -9.13 -8.85 7.50
C ARG A 119 -8.89 -10.35 7.54
N LYS A 120 -9.94 -11.16 7.37
CA LYS A 120 -9.83 -12.63 7.36
C LYS A 120 -9.12 -13.13 6.10
N GLN A 121 -9.37 -12.47 4.97
CA GLN A 121 -8.80 -12.83 3.68
C GLN A 121 -7.35 -12.35 3.52
N LEU A 122 -6.99 -11.17 4.00
CA LEU A 122 -5.65 -10.62 3.81
C LEU A 122 -4.57 -11.37 4.62
N LYS A 123 -3.64 -12.06 3.92
CA LYS A 123 -2.56 -12.84 4.55
C LYS A 123 -1.20 -12.17 4.49
N LEU A 124 -0.88 -11.50 3.37
CA LEU A 124 0.39 -10.82 3.17
C LEU A 124 0.19 -9.53 2.38
N ILE A 125 1.09 -8.58 2.63
CA ILE A 125 1.23 -7.36 1.84
C ILE A 125 2.67 -7.31 1.37
N THR A 126 2.89 -7.10 0.08
CA THR A 126 4.22 -6.85 -0.48
C THR A 126 4.27 -5.46 -1.08
N ILE A 127 5.18 -4.64 -0.55
CA ILE A 127 5.45 -3.29 -1.01
C ILE A 127 6.68 -3.33 -1.92
N TYR A 128 6.56 -2.69 -3.09
CA TYR A 128 7.63 -2.50 -4.04
C TYR A 128 7.89 -1.01 -4.22
N LEU A 129 9.12 -0.58 -3.94
CA LEU A 129 9.58 0.79 -4.18
C LEU A 129 10.71 0.76 -5.19
N LEU A 130 10.59 1.52 -6.27
CA LEU A 130 11.71 1.80 -7.17
C LEU A 130 12.37 3.09 -6.71
N VAL A 131 13.64 3.00 -6.35
CA VAL A 131 14.38 4.11 -5.74
C VAL A 131 15.70 4.33 -6.43
N GLN A 132 16.10 5.60 -6.49
CA GLN A 132 17.44 5.98 -6.94
C GLN A 132 18.48 5.66 -5.86
N GLU A 133 19.66 5.23 -6.29
CA GLU A 133 20.84 5.06 -5.48
C GLU A 133 21.95 6.02 -5.93
N GLY A 134 22.52 6.76 -4.99
CA GLY A 134 23.59 7.73 -5.28
C GLY A 134 23.09 8.99 -6.00
N LYS A 135 24.04 9.72 -6.60
CA LYS A 135 23.81 10.99 -7.30
C LYS A 135 23.86 10.80 -8.82
N TYR A 136 23.50 11.83 -9.56
CA TYR A 136 23.73 11.92 -11.00
C TYR A 136 25.21 11.66 -11.33
N ASP A 137 25.45 10.80 -12.31
CA ASP A 137 26.77 10.42 -12.78
C ASP A 137 26.74 10.41 -14.32
N PRO A 138 27.30 11.43 -15.00
CA PRO A 138 27.20 11.56 -16.45
C PRO A 138 27.94 10.46 -17.22
N GLU A 139 28.95 9.85 -16.59
CA GLU A 139 29.72 8.75 -17.19
C GLU A 139 29.05 7.38 -16.98
N PHE A 140 28.00 7.34 -16.15
CA PHE A 140 27.19 6.15 -15.93
C PHE A 140 26.01 6.13 -16.89
N THR A 141 25.73 4.94 -17.42
CA THR A 141 24.54 4.65 -18.23
C THR A 141 23.86 3.40 -17.69
N PHE A 142 22.64 3.57 -17.17
CA PHE A 142 21.75 2.50 -16.78
C PHE A 142 21.07 1.94 -18.04
N ASP A 143 21.53 0.78 -18.51
CA ASP A 143 20.98 0.14 -19.69
C ASP A 143 19.64 -0.54 -19.39
N ASN A 144 18.53 0.09 -19.80
CA ASN A 144 17.20 -0.50 -19.72
C ASN A 144 16.28 0.02 -20.84
N SER A 145 16.31 -0.63 -22.00
CA SER A 145 15.47 -0.26 -23.15
C SER A 145 13.95 -0.37 -22.92
N LEU A 146 13.51 -1.01 -21.84
CA LEU A 146 12.11 -1.24 -21.52
C LEU A 146 11.46 -0.07 -20.77
N GLY A 147 12.23 0.79 -20.12
CA GLY A 147 11.73 1.89 -19.30
C GLY A 147 11.05 1.44 -17.99
N TYR A 148 11.30 0.21 -17.55
CA TYR A 148 10.83 -0.32 -16.27
C TYR A 148 11.76 -1.41 -15.73
N LEU A 149 11.72 -1.60 -14.42
CA LEU A 149 12.24 -2.79 -13.75
C LEU A 149 11.09 -3.74 -13.44
N GLU A 150 11.24 -5.01 -13.78
CA GLU A 150 10.23 -6.02 -13.49
C GLU A 150 10.73 -6.99 -12.42
N ILE A 151 9.94 -7.15 -11.35
CA ILE A 151 10.18 -8.12 -10.29
C ILE A 151 8.84 -8.72 -9.87
N ASP A 152 8.76 -10.04 -9.72
CA ASP A 152 7.52 -10.75 -9.34
C ASP A 152 6.30 -10.38 -10.20
N ASN A 153 6.52 -10.20 -11.52
CA ASN A 153 5.54 -9.71 -12.50
C ASN A 153 5.02 -8.28 -12.23
N ILE A 154 5.71 -7.52 -11.38
CA ILE A 154 5.44 -6.11 -11.09
C ILE A 154 6.40 -5.24 -11.88
N LYS A 155 5.85 -4.51 -12.85
CA LYS A 155 6.60 -3.51 -13.62
C LYS A 155 6.64 -2.19 -12.87
N LEU A 156 7.81 -1.77 -12.41
CA LEU A 156 8.04 -0.48 -11.77
C LEU A 156 8.64 0.48 -12.79
N LYS A 157 7.94 1.58 -13.06
CA LYS A 157 8.28 2.49 -14.14
C LYS A 157 9.49 3.35 -13.79
N LEU A 158 10.51 3.34 -14.64
CA LEU A 158 11.63 4.26 -14.53
C LEU A 158 11.15 5.70 -14.84
N PRO A 159 11.70 6.72 -14.16
CA PRO A 159 11.37 8.11 -14.46
C PRO A 159 11.98 8.54 -15.79
N LYS A 160 11.73 9.77 -16.23
CA LYS A 160 12.46 10.34 -17.38
C LYS A 160 13.93 10.61 -16.99
N ASP A 161 14.82 10.60 -17.95
CA ASP A 161 16.25 10.89 -17.79
C ASP A 161 16.91 10.01 -16.71
N TYR A 162 16.51 8.73 -16.67
CA TYR A 162 16.91 7.78 -15.64
C TYR A 162 18.32 7.21 -15.87
N GLU A 163 18.87 7.36 -17.08
CA GLU A 163 20.05 6.67 -17.58
C GLU A 163 21.29 7.00 -16.74
N HIS A 164 21.41 8.23 -16.25
CA HIS A 164 22.57 8.68 -15.48
C HIS A 164 22.44 8.47 -13.97
N TYR A 165 21.52 7.60 -13.55
CA TYR A 165 21.24 7.27 -12.16
C TYR A 165 21.20 5.77 -11.96
N ARG A 166 21.61 5.31 -10.78
CA ARG A 166 21.50 3.90 -10.39
C ARG A 166 20.13 3.67 -9.77
N TRP A 167 19.50 2.55 -10.11
CA TRP A 167 18.14 2.23 -9.65
C TRP A 167 18.13 0.90 -8.93
N LYS A 168 17.35 0.83 -7.85
CA LYS A 168 17.17 -0.37 -7.05
C LYS A 168 15.71 -0.54 -6.69
N VAL A 169 15.26 -1.79 -6.64
CA VAL A 169 13.95 -2.13 -6.09
C VAL A 169 14.08 -2.54 -4.64
N LEU A 170 13.35 -1.88 -3.75
CA LEU A 170 13.14 -2.33 -2.37
C LEU A 170 11.84 -3.12 -2.32
N LYS A 171 11.93 -4.39 -1.92
CA LYS A 171 10.79 -5.29 -1.71
C LYS A 171 10.64 -5.55 -0.22
N ILE A 172 9.48 -5.21 0.33
CA ILE A 172 9.14 -5.42 1.74
C ILE A 172 7.89 -6.28 1.80
N THR A 173 8.01 -7.48 2.37
CA THR A 173 6.86 -8.36 2.60
C THR A 173 6.49 -8.33 4.07
N ILE A 174 5.22 -8.07 4.35
CA ILE A 174 4.68 -7.89 5.68
C ILE A 174 3.54 -8.89 5.84
N LYS A 175 3.59 -9.67 6.92
CA LYS A 175 2.43 -10.42 7.42
C LYS A 175 1.71 -9.53 8.43
N PRO A 176 0.46 -9.14 8.18
CA PRO A 176 -0.31 -8.38 9.17
C PRO A 176 -0.51 -9.23 10.44
N ILE A 177 -0.19 -8.67 11.59
CA ILE A 177 -0.40 -9.30 12.91
C ILE A 177 -1.39 -8.38 13.63
N ASN A 178 -2.62 -8.85 13.84
CA ASN A 178 -3.76 -8.08 14.39
C ASN A 178 -4.37 -7.08 13.41
N LEU A 179 -5.13 -7.64 12.46
CA LEU A 179 -6.01 -6.91 11.57
C LEU A 179 -7.41 -6.76 12.17
#